data_AF-A0A0F9KD80-F1
#
_entry.id   AF-A0A0F9KD80-F1
#
_cell.length_a   1.000
_cell.length_b   1.000
_cell.length_c   1.000
_cell.angle_alpha   90.00
_cell.angle_beta   90.00
_cell.angle_gamma   90.00
#
_symmetry.space_group_name_H-M   'P 1'
#
loop_
_entity.id
_entity.type
_entity.pdbx_description
1 polymer ?
#
loop_
_entity_poly.entity_id
_entity_poly.type
_entity_poly.pdbx_seq_one_letter_code
_entity_poly.pdbx_strand_id
1 'polypeptide(L)'
;MENEALIGLAGAGIVWSLVGVLRRTFAISDRFTPLLALATGIAWNVGLKGAEVSDATWGVAIIFGVLGGLAATGFESGKKNVVDG
;
A
#
# COMPACT_ATOMS: atom_id res chain seq x y z
N MET A 1 -1.19 17.15 10.35
CA MET A 1 0.07 16.38 10.18
C MET A 1 0.05 15.05 10.92
N GLU A 2 -0.08 14.96 12.26
CA GLU A 2 -0.06 13.65 12.96
C GLU A 2 -1.24 12.73 12.58
N ASN A 3 -2.47 13.27 12.47
CA ASN A 3 -3.64 12.48 12.07
C ASN A 3 -3.55 11.96 10.63
N GLU A 4 -2.91 12.71 9.72
CA GLU A 4 -2.77 12.32 8.32
C GLU A 4 -1.72 11.23 8.14
N ALA A 5 -0.64 11.27 8.93
CA ALA A 5 0.38 10.22 8.97
C ALA A 5 -0.18 8.90 9.53
N LEU A 6 -1.05 8.95 10.54
CA LEU A 6 -1.75 7.78 11.08
C LEU A 6 -2.68 7.13 10.06
N ILE A 7 -3.38 7.92 9.24
CA ILE A 7 -4.22 7.41 8.13
C ILE A 7 -3.34 6.76 7.05
N GLY A 8 -2.20 7.36 6.71
CA GLY A 8 -1.25 6.82 5.74
C GLY A 8 -0.62 5.49 6.17
N LEU A 9 -0.27 5.35 7.46
CA LEU A 9 0.33 4.14 8.03
C LEU A 9 -0.70 3.04 8.28
N ALA A 10 -1.90 3.37 8.76
CA ALA A 10 -3.03 2.44 8.85
C ALA A 10 -3.43 1.91 7.46
N GLY A 11 -3.25 2.73 6.42
CA GLY A 11 -3.45 2.34 5.03
C GLY A 11 -2.57 1.19 4.55
N ALA A 12 -1.39 0.97 5.14
CA ALA A 12 -0.48 -0.09 4.69
C ALA A 12 -1.09 -1.49 4.81
N GLY A 13 -1.87 -1.74 5.87
CA GLY A 13 -2.62 -3.00 6.03
C GLY A 13 -3.70 -3.18 4.96
N ILE A 14 -4.44 -2.11 4.64
CA ILE A 14 -5.46 -2.12 3.59
C ILE A 14 -4.83 -2.35 2.22
N VAL A 15 -3.74 -1.64 1.92
CA VAL A 15 -2.96 -1.78 0.69
C VAL A 15 -2.46 -3.21 0.56
N TRP A 16 -1.94 -3.82 1.63
CA TRP A 16 -1.50 -5.21 1.61
C TRP A 16 -2.66 -6.20 1.36
N SER A 17 -3.81 -6.01 2.00
CA SER A 17 -5.01 -6.81 1.74
C SER A 17 -5.45 -6.71 0.27
N LEU A 18 -5.46 -5.49 -0.30
CA LEU A 18 -5.78 -5.27 -1.71
C LEU A 18 -4.78 -5.97 -2.64
N VAL A 19 -3.48 -5.87 -2.36
CA VAL A 19 -2.43 -6.57 -3.10
C VAL A 19 -2.63 -8.08 -3.05
N GLY A 20 -2.98 -8.63 -1.88
CA GLY A 20 -3.30 -10.05 -1.72
C GLY A 20 -4.48 -10.49 -2.57
N VAL A 21 -5.55 -9.70 -2.60
CA VAL A 21 -6.73 -9.95 -3.45
C VAL A 21 -6.35 -9.87 -4.93
N LEU A 22 -5.64 -8.83 -5.35
CA LEU A 22 -5.23 -8.65 -6.75
C LEU A 22 -4.33 -9.78 -7.23
N ARG A 23 -3.33 -10.18 -6.43
CA ARG A 23 -2.46 -11.33 -6.75
C ARG A 23 -3.24 -12.61 -6.95
N ARG A 24 -4.19 -12.89 -6.06
CA ARG A 24 -5.02 -14.10 -6.12
C ARG A 24 -5.99 -14.06 -7.30
N THR A 25 -6.57 -12.90 -7.59
CA THR A 25 -7.57 -12.72 -8.65
C THR A 25 -6.94 -12.81 -10.04
N PHE A 26 -5.76 -12.20 -10.22
CA PHE A 26 -5.09 -12.12 -11.52
C PHE A 26 -3.93 -13.12 -11.67
N ALA A 27 -3.78 -14.07 -10.73
CA ALA A 27 -2.70 -15.07 -10.71
C ALA A 27 -1.30 -14.47 -10.93
N ILE A 28 -1.03 -13.32 -10.31
CA ILE A 28 0.20 -12.56 -10.53
C ILE A 28 1.35 -13.22 -9.77
N SER A 29 2.46 -13.46 -10.47
CA SER A 29 3.68 -14.01 -9.90
C SER A 29 4.23 -13.13 -8.77
N ASP A 30 4.72 -13.78 -7.71
CA ASP A 30 5.28 -13.17 -6.49
C ASP A 30 6.43 -12.19 -6.77
N ARG A 31 7.13 -12.35 -7.90
CA ARG A 31 8.18 -11.42 -8.35
C ARG A 31 7.65 -9.99 -8.57
N PHE A 32 6.37 -9.84 -8.84
CA PHE A 32 5.72 -8.55 -9.09
C PHE A 32 5.01 -8.00 -7.87
N THR A 33 4.98 -8.69 -6.74
CA THR A 33 4.30 -8.18 -5.56
C THR A 33 4.83 -6.81 -5.10
N PRO A 34 6.15 -6.53 -5.13
CA PRO A 34 6.65 -5.21 -4.75
C PRO A 34 6.10 -4.09 -5.64
N LEU A 35 6.04 -4.34 -6.95
CA LEU A 35 5.47 -3.42 -7.93
C LEU A 35 3.96 -3.24 -7.72
N LEU A 36 3.24 -4.33 -7.42
CA LEU A 36 1.81 -4.27 -7.11
C LEU A 36 1.53 -3.47 -5.84
N ALA A 37 2.32 -3.68 -4.80
CA ALA A 37 2.18 -2.97 -3.53
C ALA A 37 2.43 -1.48 -3.70
N LEU A 38 3.46 -1.11 -4.47
CA LEU A 38 3.72 0.27 -4.83
C LEU A 38 2.55 0.88 -5.61
N ALA A 39 2.12 0.23 -6.68
CA ALA A 39 1.02 0.72 -7.53
C ALA A 39 -0.29 0.86 -6.75
N THR A 40 -0.59 -0.12 -5.90
CA THR A 40 -1.79 -0.13 -5.06
C THR A 40 -1.72 0.92 -3.96
N GLY A 41 -0.56 1.12 -3.34
CA GLY A 41 -0.34 2.16 -2.33
C GLY A 41 -0.53 3.57 -2.87
N ILE A 42 0.01 3.84 -4.06
CA ILE A 42 -0.19 5.10 -4.78
C ILE A 42 -1.66 5.25 -5.16
N ALA A 43 -2.26 4.25 -5.83
CA ALA A 43 -3.66 4.32 -6.25
C ALA A 43 -4.62 4.54 -5.08
N TRP A 44 -4.36 3.91 -3.93
CA TRP A 44 -5.15 4.10 -2.71
C TRP A 44 -5.08 5.53 -2.19
N ASN A 45 -3.88 6.08 -1.98
CA ASN A 45 -3.72 7.43 -1.43
C ASN A 45 -4.17 8.53 -2.40
N VAL A 46 -3.90 8.34 -3.70
CA VAL A 46 -4.37 9.23 -4.77
C VAL A 46 -5.90 9.15 -4.88
N GLY A 47 -6.48 7.96 -4.74
CA GLY A 47 -7.94 7.76 -4.71
C GLY A 47 -8.61 8.44 -3.52
N LEU A 48 -8.03 8.35 -2.32
CA LEU A 48 -8.51 9.07 -1.13
C LEU A 48 -8.47 10.58 -1.33
N LYS A 49 -7.43 11.10 -2.00
CA LYS A 49 -7.38 12.52 -2.36
C LYS A 49 -8.46 12.87 -3.39
N GLY A 50 -8.63 12.07 -4.43
CA GLY A 50 -9.63 12.30 -5.48
C GLY A 50 -11.08 12.21 -4.98
N ALA A 51 -11.32 11.46 -3.91
CA ALA A 51 -12.61 11.38 -3.23
C ALA A 51 -12.80 12.48 -2.16
N GLU A 52 -11.89 13.45 -2.08
CA GLU A 52 -11.90 14.56 -1.10
C GLU A 52 -11.91 14.11 0.37
N VAL A 53 -11.47 12.87 0.64
CA VAL A 53 -11.34 12.33 2.00
C VAL A 53 -10.10 12.90 2.71
N SER A 54 -9.17 13.49 1.94
CA SER A 54 -7.94 14.09 2.46
C SER A 54 -7.67 15.47 1.87
N ASP A 55 -7.30 16.40 2.73
CA ASP A 55 -6.86 17.75 2.36
C ASP A 55 -5.40 17.80 1.85
N ALA A 56 -4.67 16.69 1.94
CA ALA A 56 -3.28 16.61 1.49
C ALA A 56 -3.10 17.05 0.03
N THR A 57 -1.96 17.64 -0.32
CA THR A 57 -1.66 17.96 -1.73
C THR A 57 -1.44 16.66 -2.53
N TRP A 58 -1.66 16.71 -3.84
CA TRP A 58 -1.45 15.54 -4.72
C TRP A 58 -0.04 14.95 -4.59
N GLY A 59 0.98 15.80 -4.45
CA GLY A 59 2.37 15.35 -4.22
C GLY A 59 2.54 14.59 -2.90
N VAL A 60 1.92 15.08 -1.82
CA VAL A 60 1.96 14.42 -0.50
C VAL A 60 1.21 13.08 -0.53
N ALA A 61 0.06 13.01 -1.22
CA ALA A 61 -0.68 11.76 -1.40
C ALA A 61 0.14 10.69 -2.15
N ILE A 62 0.87 11.07 -3.20
CA ILE A 62 1.77 10.16 -3.93
C ILE A 62 2.90 9.67 -3.02
N ILE A 63 3.53 10.57 -2.26
CA ILE A 63 4.63 10.21 -1.35
C ILE A 63 4.13 9.24 -0.27
N PHE A 64 2.99 9.51 0.36
CA PHE A 64 2.40 8.58 1.33
C PHE A 64 1.98 7.26 0.68
N GLY A 65 1.53 7.27 -0.56
CA GLY A 65 1.25 6.06 -1.32
C GLY A 65 2.48 5.21 -1.59
N VAL A 66 3.61 5.83 -1.95
CA VAL A 66 4.90 5.15 -2.13
C VAL A 66 5.36 4.55 -0.80
N LEU A 67 5.34 5.33 0.28
CA LEU A 67 5.76 4.88 1.61
C LEU A 67 4.86 3.74 2.13
N GLY A 68 3.55 3.86 1.97
CA GLY A 68 2.59 2.82 2.35
C GLY A 68 2.72 1.55 1.52
N GLY A 69 2.96 1.68 0.21
CA GLY A 69 3.24 0.56 -0.68
C GLY A 69 4.53 -0.17 -0.32
N LEU A 70 5.61 0.57 -0.02
CA LEU A 70 6.87 0.00 0.44
C LEU A 70 6.72 -0.66 1.81
N ALA A 71 5.99 -0.05 2.75
CA ALA A 71 5.67 -0.67 4.04
C ALA A 71 4.88 -1.98 3.85
N ALA A 72 3.94 -2.02 2.90
CA ALA A 72 3.20 -3.23 2.54
C ALA A 72 4.14 -4.36 2.04
N THR A 73 5.20 -4.04 1.29
CA THR A 73 6.21 -5.06 0.91
C THR A 73 6.99 -5.61 2.11
N GLY A 74 7.18 -4.82 3.15
CA GLY A 74 7.76 -5.27 4.41
C GLY A 74 6.96 -6.39 5.07
N PHE A 75 5.63 -6.37 4.94
CA PHE A 75 4.77 -7.45 5.41
C PHE A 75 4.97 -8.76 4.64
N GLU A 76 5.32 -8.73 3.35
CA GLU A 76 5.63 -9.95 2.60
C GLU A 76 6.93 -10.60 3.08
N SER A 77 7.98 -9.79 3.25
CA SER A 77 9.26 -10.25 3.79
C SER A 77 9.12 -10.82 5.20
N GLY A 78 8.33 -10.15 6.05
CA GLY A 78 8.00 -10.65 7.39
C GLY A 78 7.22 -11.97 7.37
N LYS A 79 6.18 -12.07 6.53
CA LYS A 79 5.40 -13.31 6.36
C LYS A 79 6.29 -14.47 5.92
N LYS A 80 7.16 -14.26 4.94
CA LYS A 80 8.08 -15.29 4.44
C LYS A 80 9.01 -15.81 5.54
N ASN A 81 9.56 -14.91 6.36
CA ASN A 81 10.47 -15.28 7.45
C ASN A 81 9.78 -15.99 8.64
N VAL A 82 8.48 -15.76 8.86
CA VAL A 82 7.73 -16.38 9.97
C VAL A 82 7.05 -17.68 9.57
N VAL A 83 6.60 -17.79 8.31
CA VAL A 83 5.85 -18.96 7.82
C VAL A 83 6.77 -20.00 7.17
N ASP A 84 7.83 -19.57 6.49
CA ASP A 84 8.77 -20.45 5.80
C ASP A 84 10.10 -20.64 6.58
N GLY A 85 10.16 -20.15 7.82
CA GLY A 85 11.32 -20.20 8.71
C GLY A 85 11.35 -21.38 9.66
#